data_AF-A0A833LH69-F1
#
_entry.id   AF-A0A833LH69-F1
#
_cell.length_a   1.000
_cell.length_b   1.000
_cell.length_c   1.000
_cell.angle_alpha   90.00
_cell.angle_beta   90.00
_cell.angle_gamma   90.00
#
_symmetry.space_group_name_H-M   'P 1'
#
loop_
_entity.id
_entity.type
_entity.pdbx_description
1 polymer ?
#
loop_
_entity_poly.entity_id
_entity_poly.type
_entity_poly.pdbx_seq_one_letter_code
_entity_poly.pdbx_strand_id
1 'polypeptide(L)' 'EVAGAPDGMKIDSAGNLYCCGPGGLHVFSPAGKSLGVIKTPEVVANFTWGDADMLSLFLTASSSLYRTRTRTPGIPLF' A
#
# COMPACT_ATOMS: atom_id res chain seq x y z
N GLU A 1 -18.57 0.61 14.09
CA GLU A 1 -17.75 0.59 12.86
C GLU A 1 -16.72 1.71 12.94
N VAL A 2 -15.49 1.48 12.49
CA VAL A 2 -14.49 2.56 12.38
C VAL A 2 -14.71 3.24 11.03
N ALA A 3 -14.82 4.56 11.00
CA ALA A 3 -14.99 5.31 9.76
C ALA A 3 -13.80 5.05 8.82
N GLY A 4 -14.09 4.92 7.52
CA GLY A 4 -13.04 4.86 6.50
C GLY A 4 -12.23 6.15 6.49
N ALA A 5 -10.91 6.03 6.34
CA ALA A 5 -9.98 7.15 6.28
C ALA A 5 -8.93 6.91 5.17
N PRO A 6 -9.33 6.92 3.88
CA PRO A 6 -8.40 6.75 2.78
C PRO A 6 -7.44 7.95 2.69
N ASP A 7 -6.16 7.68 2.43
CA ASP A 7 -5.12 8.68 2.25
C ASP A 7 -4.30 8.36 0.98
N GLY A 8 -3.00 8.04 1.11
CA GLY A 8 -2.15 7.68 -0.01
C GLY A 8 -2.67 6.47 -0.81
N MET A 9 -2.61 6.59 -2.13
CA MET A 9 -3.04 5.57 -3.08
C MET A 9 -2.05 5.43 -4.23
N LYS A 10 -1.79 4.19 -4.64
CA LYS A 10 -0.95 3.87 -5.81
C LYS A 10 -1.39 2.55 -6.44
N ILE A 11 -0.91 2.29 -7.66
CA ILE A 11 -1.25 1.09 -8.43
C ILE A 11 0.02 0.26 -8.66
N ASP A 12 -0.07 -1.05 -8.47
CA ASP A 12 1.02 -2.00 -8.78
C ASP A 12 1.07 -2.33 -10.29
N SER A 13 2.09 -3.06 -10.74
CA SER A 13 2.27 -3.41 -12.16
C SER A 13 1.17 -4.32 -12.73
N ALA A 14 0.31 -4.90 -11.89
CA ALA A 14 -0.82 -5.73 -12.31
C ALA A 14 -2.16 -4.95 -12.29
N GLY A 15 -2.12 -3.65 -11.97
CA GLY A 15 -3.31 -2.81 -11.90
C GLY A 15 -4.06 -2.87 -10.57
N ASN A 16 -3.51 -3.50 -9.53
CA ASN A 16 -4.16 -3.51 -8.22
C ASN A 16 -3.98 -2.15 -7.54
N LEU A 17 -5.07 -1.62 -6.97
CA LEU A 17 -5.06 -0.40 -6.18
C LEU A 17 -4.65 -0.73 -4.74
N TYR A 18 -3.64 -0.04 -4.24
CA TYR A 18 -3.26 -0.02 -2.83
C TYR A 18 -3.71 1.32 -2.25
N CYS A 19 -4.36 1.30 -1.10
CA CYS A 19 -4.89 2.48 -0.43
C CYS A 19 -4.60 2.41 1.08
N CYS A 20 -3.97 3.44 1.62
CA CYS A 20 -3.85 3.62 3.07
C CYS A 20 -5.24 3.68 3.71
N GLY A 21 -5.43 3.04 4.86
CA GLY A 21 -6.66 3.15 5.63
C GLY A 21 -6.55 2.55 7.03
N PRO A 22 -7.66 2.50 7.79
CA PRO A 22 -7.68 1.88 9.10
C PRO A 22 -7.15 0.45 9.03
N GLY A 23 -6.16 0.13 9.87
CA GLY A 23 -5.54 -1.19 9.97
C GLY A 23 -4.42 -1.48 8.96
N GLY A 24 -4.13 -0.59 8.01
CA GLY A 24 -3.00 -0.71 7.08
C GLY A 24 -3.37 -0.41 5.62
N LEU A 25 -2.74 -1.10 4.67
CA LEU A 25 -3.00 -0.88 3.25
C LEU A 25 -4.05 -1.85 2.74
N HIS A 26 -5.16 -1.30 2.28
CA HIS A 26 -6.23 -2.03 1.62
C HIS A 26 -5.86 -2.24 0.16
N VAL A 27 -5.94 -3.48 -0.31
CA VAL A 27 -5.60 -3.84 -1.69
C VAL A 27 -6.86 -4.25 -2.43
N PHE A 28 -7.08 -3.67 -3.60
CA PHE A 28 -8.21 -3.94 -4.48
C PHE A 28 -7.73 -4.37 -5.86
N SER A 29 -8.42 -5.31 -6.48
CA SER A 29 -8.18 -5.70 -7.86
C SER A 29 -8.56 -4.56 -8.83
N PRO A 30 -8.14 -4.61 -10.10
CA PRO A 30 -8.57 -3.65 -11.12
C PRO A 30 -10.10 -3.56 -11.27
N ALA A 31 -10.83 -4.61 -10.90
CA ALA A 31 -12.29 -4.66 -10.92
C ALA A 31 -12.95 -4.13 -9.62
N GLY A 32 -12.17 -3.57 -8.68
CA GLY A 32 -12.64 -3.06 -7.40
C GLY A 32 -12.91 -4.11 -6.33
N LYS A 33 -12.53 -5.39 -6.55
CA LYS A 33 -12.69 -6.45 -5.55
C LYS A 33 -11.64 -6.30 -4.46
N SER A 34 -12.03 -6.28 -3.19
CA SER A 34 -11.08 -6.33 -2.08
C SER A 34 -10.29 -7.65 -2.10
N LEU A 35 -8.96 -7.54 -2.10
CA LEU A 35 -8.01 -8.65 -2.05
C LEU A 35 -7.46 -8.87 -0.63
N GLY A 36 -7.57 -7.87 0.25
CA GLY A 36 -7.18 -7.96 1.65
C GLY A 36 -6.55 -6.68 2.18
N VAL A 37 -5.98 -6.77 3.38
CA VAL A 37 -5.29 -5.66 4.06
C VAL A 37 -3.88 -6.10 4.47
N ILE A 38 -2.87 -5.35 4.05
CA ILE A 38 -1.50 -5.47 4.58
C ILE A 38 -1.48 -4.72 5.90
N LYS A 39 -1.44 -5.47 7.00
CA LYS A 39 -1.46 -4.90 8.34
C LYS A 39 -0.18 -4.12 8.63
N THR A 40 -0.35 -2.96 9.25
CA THR A 40 0.75 -2.11 9.70
C THR A 40 0.66 -1.91 11.21
N PRO A 41 1.79 -1.73 11.91
CA PRO A 41 1.80 -1.52 13.35
C PRO A 41 1.27 -0.14 13.76
N GLU A 42 1.26 0.82 12.83
CA GLU A 42 0.84 2.21 13.01
C GLU A 42 0.01 2.69 11.80
N VAL A 43 -0.64 3.84 11.93
CA VAL A 43 -1.34 4.49 10.82
C VAL A 43 -0.33 4.91 9.76
N VAL A 44 -0.56 4.47 8.52
CA VAL A 44 0.25 4.85 7.36
C VAL A 44 -0.50 5.90 6.56
N ALA A 45 0.16 7.02 6.28
CA ALA A 45 -0.39 8.09 5.46
C ALA A 45 -0.04 7.89 3.97
N ASN A 46 1.18 7.42 3.68
CA ASN A 46 1.66 7.23 2.31
C ASN A 46 2.64 6.05 2.22
N PHE A 47 2.90 5.62 1.00
CA PHE A 47 3.84 4.54 0.70
C PHE A 47 4.33 4.68 -0.74
N THR A 48 5.42 4.01 -1.10
CA THR A 48 5.80 3.80 -2.50
C THR A 48 6.59 2.50 -2.68
N TRP A 49 6.66 2.00 -3.91
CA TRP A 49 7.58 0.92 -4.23
C TRP A 49 8.98 1.46 -4.52
N GLY A 50 9.99 0.65 -4.25
CA GLY A 50 11.38 0.96 -4.53
C GLY A 50 12.25 -0.29 -4.59
N ASP A 51 13.56 -0.05 -4.54
CA ASP A 51 14.62 -0.97 -4.97
C ASP A 51 14.61 -1.26 -6.47
N ALA A 52 15.70 -1.84 -6.98
CA ALA A 52 15.90 -2.11 -8.40
C ALA A 52 14.82 -3.04 -9.01
N ASP A 53 14.18 -3.87 -8.19
CA ASP A 53 13.13 -4.79 -8.61
C ASP A 53 11.71 -4.28 -8.35
N MET A 54 11.55 -3.09 -7.77
CA MET A 54 10.26 -2.49 -7.40
C MET A 54 9.39 -3.38 -6.51
N LEU A 55 9.97 -4.34 -5.79
CA LEU A 55 9.24 -5.27 -4.93
C LEU A 55 9.33 -4.89 -3.45
N SER A 56 10.01 -3.79 -3.09
CA SER A 56 9.98 -3.26 -1.74
C SER A 56 8.96 -2.15 -1.62
N LEU A 57 8.01 -2.32 -0.71
CA LEU A 57 7.04 -1.32 -0.32
C LEU A 57 7.57 -0.56 0.89
N PHE A 58 7.85 0.73 0.72
CA PHE A 58 8.24 1.66 1.78
C PHE A 58 7.01 2.41 2.28
N LEU A 59 6.83 2.51 3.58
CA LEU A 59 5.61 3.05 4.20
C LEU A 59 5.96 4.13 5.22
N THR A 60 5.45 5.35 5.01
CA THR A 60 5.55 6.45 5.99
C THR A 60 4.40 6.33 6.98
N ALA A 61 4.69 5.79 8.16
CA ALA A 61 3.76 5.70 9.26
C ALA A 61 3.87 6.90 10.20
N SER A 62 3.00 6.95 11.21
CA SER A 62 2.91 8.06 12.16
C SER A 62 4.25 8.49 12.75
N SER A 63 5.06 7.53 13.22
CA SER A 63 6.36 7.81 13.87
C SER A 63 7.56 7.14 13.20
N SER A 64 7.31 6.27 12.23
CA SER A 64 8.30 5.31 11.73
C SER A 64 8.23 5.16 10.20
N LEU A 65 9.36 4.78 9.60
CA LEU A 65 9.43 4.31 8.21
C LEU A 65 9.54 2.78 8.21
N TYR A 66 8.61 2.10 7.56
CA TYR A 66 8.65 0.64 7.39
C TYR A 66 9.02 0.25 5.97
N ARG A 67 9.53 -0.97 5.82
CA ARG A 67 9.73 -1.63 4.54
C ARG A 67 9.23 -3.06 4.62
N THR A 68 8.49 -3.49 3.61
CA THR A 68 8.11 -4.90 3.43
C THR A 68 8.25 -5.30 1.96
N ARG A 69 8.23 -6.59 1.68
CA ARG A 69 8.33 -7.13 0.31
C ARG A 69 6.94 -7.47 -0.22
N THR A 70 6.67 -7.10 -1.47
CA THR A 70 5.49 -7.52 -2.22
C THR A 70 5.85 -8.65 -3.18
N ARG A 71 4.83 -9.30 -3.74
CA ARG A 71 4.99 -10.30 -4.82
C ARG A 71 4.82 -9.70 -6.21
N THR A 72 4.09 -8.58 -6.29
CA THR A 72 3.88 -7.82 -7.51
C THR A 72 4.69 -6.53 -7.42
N PRO A 73 5.50 -6.19 -8.43
CA PRO A 73 6.28 -4.96 -8.40
C PRO A 73 5.39 -3.72 -8.57
N GLY A 74 5.86 -2.59 -8.07
CA GLY A 74 5.27 -1.28 -8.38
C GLY A 74 5.57 -0.83 -9.82
N ILE A 75 5.11 0.38 -10.15
CA ILE A 75 5.39 1.03 -11.43
C ILE A 75 6.43 2.13 -11.18
N PRO A 76 7.51 2.25 -11.98
CA PRO A 76 8.56 3.27 -11.79
C PRO A 76 8.11 4.74 -11.89
N LEU A 77 6.83 4.98 -12.23
CA LEU A 77 6.22 6.30 -12.42
C LEU A 77 5.56 6.84 -11.14
N PHE A 78 5.38 6.03 -10.09
CA PHE A 78 4.65 6.39 -8.86
C PHE A 78 5.44 6.05 -7.59
#